data_AF-A0AAU2EG85-F1
#
_entry.id   AF-A0AAU2EG85-F1
#
_cell.length_a   1.000
_cell.length_b   1.000
_cell.length_c   1.000
_cell.angle_alpha   90.00
_cell.angle_beta   90.00
_cell.angle_gamma   90.00
#
_symmetry.space_group_name_H-M   'P 1'
#
loop_
_entity.id
_entity.type
_entity.pdbx_description
1 polymer ?
#
loop_
_entity_poly.entity_id
_entity_poly.type
_entity_poly.pdbx_seq_one_letter_code
_entity_poly.pdbx_strand_id
1 'polypeptide(L)'
;MLELLEEGATPYDAVTGLVRHAMRVADGILPDPEAFREQLEEAQELLAEYDDEDEEMELAGLRITPLDPQRPARDLLEDLLAGIQGCWILHDEYAEPDEDEDEGDGLDEEDWDDEQAERHQDRSRGTFAALVRAIAARDRDRLI
;
A
#
# COMPACT_ATOMS: atom_id res chain seq x y z
N MET A 1 -0.98 1.65 11.13
CA MET A 1 -1.68 0.76 10.18
C MET A 1 -2.43 -0.36 10.90
N LEU A 2 -1.82 -0.99 11.91
CA LEU A 2 -2.50 -1.99 12.75
C LEU A 2 -3.68 -1.42 13.55
N GLU A 3 -3.55 -0.23 14.15
CA GLU A 3 -4.64 0.42 14.91
C GLU A 3 -5.91 0.69 14.07
N LEU A 4 -5.76 1.15 12.81
CA LEU A 4 -6.91 1.37 11.90
C LEU A 4 -7.64 0.07 11.53
N LEU A 5 -6.92 -1.04 11.46
CA LEU A 5 -7.48 -2.37 11.22
C LEU A 5 -8.17 -2.91 12.48
N GLU A 6 -7.64 -2.60 13.66
CA GLU A 6 -8.25 -2.92 14.96
C GLU A 6 -9.56 -2.16 15.20
N GLU A 7 -9.71 -0.97 14.62
CA GLU A 7 -10.95 -0.18 14.59
C GLU A 7 -11.99 -0.66 13.56
N GLY A 8 -11.69 -1.72 12.81
CA GLY A 8 -12.62 -2.33 11.85
C GLY A 8 -12.66 -1.64 10.49
N ALA A 9 -11.72 -0.75 10.18
CA ALA A 9 -11.56 -0.25 8.82
C ALA A 9 -11.16 -1.40 7.89
N THR A 10 -11.72 -1.42 6.67
CA THR A 10 -11.22 -2.35 5.68
C THR A 10 -9.77 -1.98 5.33
N PRO A 11 -8.90 -2.95 4.98
CA PRO A 11 -7.54 -2.65 4.54
C PRO A 11 -7.49 -1.60 3.41
N TYR A 12 -8.49 -1.63 2.53
CA TYR A 12 -8.66 -0.65 1.46
C TYR A 12 -8.88 0.77 2.01
N ASP A 13 -9.83 0.93 2.93
CA ASP A 13 -10.17 2.24 3.50
C ASP A 13 -9.01 2.80 4.34
N ALA A 14 -8.31 1.93 5.07
CA ALA A 14 -7.14 2.30 5.85
C ALA A 14 -6.01 2.85 4.95
N VAL A 15 -5.65 2.11 3.89
CA VAL A 15 -4.56 2.52 2.99
C VAL A 15 -4.93 3.76 2.18
N THR A 16 -6.11 3.77 1.56
CA THR A 16 -6.56 4.91 0.74
C THR A 16 -6.77 6.17 1.59
N GLY A 17 -7.24 6.03 2.82
CA GLY A 17 -7.33 7.11 3.80
C GLY A 17 -5.97 7.72 4.13
N LEU A 18 -4.97 6.89 4.44
CA LEU A 18 -3.60 7.33 4.74
C LEU A 18 -2.97 8.06 3.55
N VAL A 19 -3.08 7.50 2.34
CA VAL A 19 -2.53 8.11 1.11
C VAL A 19 -3.21 9.44 0.81
N ARG A 20 -4.55 9.49 0.89
CA ARG A 20 -5.32 10.73 0.68
C ARG A 20 -4.93 11.81 1.68
N HIS A 21 -4.73 11.45 2.94
CA HIS A 21 -4.30 12.38 3.99
C HIS A 21 -2.89 12.92 3.69
N ALA A 22 -1.95 12.05 3.33
CA ALA A 22 -0.59 12.44 2.98
C ALA A 22 -0.55 13.38 1.77
N MET A 23 -1.35 13.13 0.74
CA MET A 23 -1.46 13.99 -0.44
C MET A 23 -1.98 15.39 -0.09
N ARG A 24 -3.02 15.49 0.74
CA ARG A 24 -3.52 16.79 1.20
C ARG A 24 -2.44 17.58 1.93
N VAL A 25 -1.66 16.93 2.79
CA VAL A 25 -0.54 17.58 3.48
C VAL A 25 0.56 18.00 2.50
N ALA A 26 0.86 17.18 1.48
CA ALA A 26 1.81 17.52 0.42
C ALA A 26 1.37 18.79 -0.36
N ASP A 27 0.06 18.95 -0.56
CA ASP A 27 -0.54 20.13 -1.18
C ASP A 27 -0.61 21.35 -0.23
N GLY A 28 -0.10 21.23 0.99
CA GLY A 28 -0.13 22.28 2.02
C GLY A 28 -1.48 22.43 2.74
N ILE A 29 -2.37 21.44 2.61
CA ILE A 29 -3.69 21.42 3.23
C ILE A 29 -3.63 20.61 4.54
N LEU A 30 -4.05 21.22 5.64
CA LEU A 30 -4.22 20.55 6.92
C LEU A 30 -5.59 19.83 6.95
N PRO A 31 -5.65 18.48 6.94
CA PRO A 31 -6.91 17.75 6.76
C PRO A 31 -7.85 17.84 7.96
N ASP A 32 -7.28 17.87 9.18
CA ASP A 32 -8.00 17.99 10.44
C ASP A 32 -7.32 19.01 11.36
N PRO A 33 -7.71 20.29 11.28
CA PRO A 33 -7.15 21.33 12.13
C PRO A 33 -7.51 21.22 13.61
N GLU A 34 -8.61 20.53 13.96
CA GLU A 34 -9.03 20.37 15.36
C GLU A 34 -8.21 19.29 16.04
N ALA A 35 -8.11 18.09 15.43
CA ALA A 35 -7.25 17.03 15.93
C ALA A 35 -5.77 17.46 16.00
N PHE A 36 -5.32 18.31 15.07
CA PHE A 36 -3.97 18.87 15.13
C PHE A 36 -3.77 19.87 16.28
N ARG A 37 -4.80 20.64 16.67
CA ARG A 37 -4.71 21.49 17.86
C ARG A 37 -4.60 20.65 19.12
N GLU A 38 -5.39 19.60 19.25
CA GLU A 38 -5.33 18.69 20.41
C GLU A 38 -3.92 18.07 20.53
N GLN A 39 -3.37 17.56 19.43
CA GLN A 39 -1.99 17.05 19.40
C GLN A 39 -0.94 18.12 19.75
N LEU A 40 -1.16 19.37 19.34
CA LEU A 40 -0.27 20.47 19.67
C LEU A 40 -0.35 20.84 21.15
N GLU A 41 -1.55 20.83 21.73
CA GLU A 41 -1.78 21.06 23.16
C GLU A 41 -1.11 19.96 24.00
N GLU A 42 -1.30 18.69 23.64
CA GLU A 42 -0.63 17.55 24.29
C GLU A 42 0.90 17.66 24.21
N ALA A 43 1.44 18.02 23.04
CA ALA A 43 2.88 18.21 22.88
C ALA A 43 3.41 19.39 23.73
N GLN A 44 2.64 20.47 23.85
CA GLN A 44 2.99 21.63 24.69
C GLN A 44 2.93 21.29 26.19
N GLU A 45 1.93 20.52 26.62
CA GLU A 45 1.84 20.01 27.99
C GLU A 45 3.02 19.11 28.32
N LEU A 46 3.39 18.22 27.41
CA LEU A 46 4.56 17.35 27.57
C LEU A 46 5.84 18.19 27.68
N LEU A 47 6.07 19.14 26.78
CA LEU A 47 7.22 20.05 26.83
C LEU A 47 7.27 20.87 28.13
N ALA A 48 6.13 21.26 28.69
CA ALA A 48 6.09 21.98 29.96
C ALA A 48 6.47 21.11 31.17
N GLU A 49 6.42 19.77 31.04
CA GLU A 49 6.82 18.81 32.08
C GLU A 49 8.34 18.52 32.06
N TYR A 50 9.02 18.76 30.93
CA TYR A 50 10.46 18.52 30.74
C TYR A 50 11.25 19.85 30.66
N ASP A 51 12.00 20.19 31.71
CA ASP A 51 12.77 21.46 31.87
C ASP A 51 14.23 21.36 31.34
N ASP A 52 14.61 20.25 30.71
CA ASP A 52 15.97 20.03 30.18
C ASP A 52 16.02 20.31 28.65
N GLU A 53 16.83 21.29 28.25
CA GLU A 53 17.04 21.77 26.87
C GLU A 53 17.49 20.67 25.88
N ASP A 54 17.95 19.51 26.35
CA ASP A 54 18.45 18.40 25.52
C ASP A 54 17.32 17.46 25.01
N GLU A 55 16.15 17.40 25.65
CA GLU A 55 15.00 16.57 25.22
C GLU A 55 14.03 17.31 24.26
N GLU A 56 14.11 18.65 24.22
CA GLU A 56 13.37 19.52 23.29
C GLU A 56 13.62 19.14 21.80
N MET A 57 14.79 18.59 21.51
CA MET A 57 15.22 18.25 20.16
C MET A 57 14.66 16.90 19.66
N GLU A 58 14.31 15.97 20.56
CA GLU A 58 13.61 14.72 20.20
C GLU A 58 12.11 14.94 19.96
N LEU A 59 11.53 15.98 20.58
CA LEU A 59 10.15 16.43 20.36
C LEU A 59 9.97 17.31 19.10
N ALA A 60 11.05 17.65 18.40
CA ALA A 60 11.09 18.68 17.35
C ALA A 60 10.38 18.35 16.01
N GLY A 61 9.46 17.38 15.98
CA GLY A 61 8.75 17.02 14.76
C GLY A 61 7.35 16.50 15.00
N LEU A 62 6.40 17.39 15.31
CA LEU A 62 4.97 17.04 15.31
C LEU A 62 4.57 16.59 13.89
N ARG A 63 4.21 15.31 13.75
CA ARG A 63 3.86 14.72 12.46
C ARG A 63 2.43 15.09 12.09
N ILE A 64 2.26 15.91 11.06
CA ILE A 64 0.94 16.33 10.53
C ILE A 64 0.25 15.19 9.75
N THR A 65 1.01 14.18 9.36
CA THR A 65 0.52 12.96 8.73
C THR A 65 1.37 11.76 9.16
N PRO A 66 0.76 10.58 9.34
CA PRO A 66 1.48 9.35 9.64
C PRO A 66 2.41 8.89 8.51
N LEU A 67 2.22 9.36 7.28
CA LEU A 67 3.11 9.09 6.14
C LEU A 67 3.93 10.34 5.83
N ASP A 68 5.23 10.21 5.64
CA ASP A 68 6.04 11.30 5.08
C ASP A 68 5.74 11.43 3.57
N PRO A 69 5.11 12.52 3.10
CA PRO A 69 4.75 12.67 1.70
C PRO A 69 5.98 12.96 0.81
N GLN A 70 7.06 13.50 1.36
CA GLN A 70 8.32 13.69 0.64
C GLN A 70 9.18 12.43 0.62
N ARG A 71 8.85 11.46 1.49
CA ARG A 71 9.55 10.19 1.64
C ARG A 71 8.53 9.07 1.86
N PRO A 72 7.77 8.68 0.82
CA PRO A 72 6.79 7.60 0.95
C PRO A 72 7.49 6.42 1.61
N ALA A 73 6.95 5.99 2.76
CA ALA A 73 7.63 5.10 3.68
C ALA A 73 8.24 3.94 2.90
N ARG A 74 9.56 3.76 3.05
CA ARG A 74 10.32 2.70 2.38
C ARG A 74 9.62 1.35 2.55
N ASP A 75 9.05 1.14 3.74
CA ASP A 75 8.33 -0.06 4.10
C ASP A 75 6.92 -0.14 3.50
N LEU A 76 6.17 0.96 3.32
CA LEU A 76 4.83 0.89 2.74
C LEU A 76 4.85 0.53 1.25
N LEU A 77 5.81 1.07 0.49
CA LEU A 77 5.95 0.69 -0.91
C LEU A 77 6.40 -0.77 -1.02
N GLU A 78 7.36 -1.19 -0.19
CA GLU A 78 7.80 -2.58 -0.13
C GLU A 78 6.65 -3.51 0.29
N ASP A 79 5.84 -3.14 1.28
CA ASP A 79 4.66 -3.87 1.75
C ASP A 79 3.56 -3.93 0.68
N LEU A 80 3.34 -2.84 -0.05
CA LEU A 80 2.39 -2.80 -1.17
C LEU A 80 2.85 -3.69 -2.32
N LEU A 81 4.14 -3.62 -2.68
CA LEU A 81 4.72 -4.47 -3.72
C LEU A 81 4.69 -5.94 -3.30
N ALA A 82 4.99 -6.24 -2.04
CA ALA A 82 4.89 -7.59 -1.48
C ALA A 82 3.45 -8.09 -1.45
N GLY A 83 2.49 -7.24 -1.10
CA GLY A 83 1.07 -7.55 -1.15
C GLY A 83 0.57 -7.82 -2.57
N ILE A 84 0.96 -6.98 -3.54
CA ILE A 84 0.65 -7.19 -4.97
C ILE A 84 1.28 -8.49 -5.47
N GLN A 85 2.52 -8.77 -5.08
CA GLN A 85 3.19 -10.03 -5.41
C GLN A 85 2.45 -11.23 -4.82
N GLY A 86 1.99 -11.14 -3.56
CA GLY A 86 1.17 -12.18 -2.93
C GLY A 86 -0.16 -12.40 -3.65
N CYS A 87 -0.84 -11.33 -4.08
CA CYS A 87 -2.05 -11.44 -4.89
C CYS A 87 -1.79 -12.10 -6.25
N TRP A 88 -0.65 -11.81 -6.87
CA TRP A 88 -0.26 -12.48 -8.12
C TRP A 88 0.01 -13.97 -7.91
N ILE A 89 0.73 -14.37 -6.86
CA ILE A 89 0.98 -15.79 -6.55
C ILE A 89 -0.34 -16.54 -6.36
N LEU A 90 -1.28 -15.96 -5.60
CA LEU A 90 -2.61 -16.55 -5.42
C LEU A 90 -3.39 -16.60 -6.74
N HIS A 91 -3.29 -15.58 -7.59
CA HIS A 91 -3.92 -15.63 -8.90
C HIS A 91 -3.33 -16.74 -9.76
N ASP A 92 -2.01 -16.90 -9.78
CA ASP A 92 -1.30 -17.93 -10.55
C ASP A 92 -1.69 -19.34 -10.09
N GLU A 93 -1.79 -19.58 -8.78
CA GLU A 93 -2.19 -20.86 -8.20
C GLU A 93 -3.66 -21.25 -8.50
N TYR A 94 -4.56 -20.28 -8.61
CA TYR A 94 -6.00 -20.51 -8.74
C TYR A 94 -6.61 -20.09 -10.09
N ALA A 95 -5.82 -19.53 -11.00
CA ALA A 95 -6.28 -19.23 -12.35
C ALA A 95 -6.56 -20.56 -13.06
N GLU A 96 -7.73 -20.66 -13.67
CA GLU A 96 -8.01 -21.77 -14.57
C GLU A 96 -7.04 -21.64 -15.76
N PRO A 97 -6.35 -22.71 -16.17
CA PRO A 97 -5.48 -22.68 -17.34
C PRO A 97 -6.27 -22.17 -18.53
N ASP A 98 -5.74 -21.15 -19.22
CA ASP A 98 -6.38 -20.60 -20.41
C ASP A 98 -6.51 -21.72 -21.45
N GLU A 99 -7.69 -21.87 -22.08
CA GLU A 99 -7.96 -22.92 -23.09
C GLU A 99 -6.99 -22.87 -24.30
N ASP A 100 -6.17 -21.83 -24.41
CA ASP A 100 -5.07 -21.68 -25.37
C ASP A 100 -3.79 -22.49 -24.99
N GLU A 101 -3.81 -23.26 -23.90
CA GLU A 101 -2.71 -24.17 -23.51
C GLU A 101 -2.63 -25.44 -24.36
N ASP A 102 -3.58 -25.70 -25.27
CA ASP A 102 -3.65 -26.93 -26.08
C ASP A 102 -2.98 -26.84 -27.48
N GLU A 103 -1.78 -26.26 -27.59
CA GLU A 103 -0.93 -26.47 -28.79
C GLU A 103 0.57 -26.73 -28.49
N GLY A 104 0.93 -26.94 -27.23
CA GLY A 104 2.25 -27.42 -26.82
C GLY A 104 2.10 -28.72 -26.05
N ASP A 105 2.71 -29.79 -26.56
CA ASP A 105 2.78 -31.15 -25.99
C ASP A 105 2.55 -31.18 -24.48
N GLY A 106 1.51 -31.90 -24.01
CA GLY A 106 0.97 -31.90 -22.64
C GLY A 106 1.95 -32.40 -21.57
N LEU A 107 3.08 -31.73 -21.46
CA LEU A 107 4.13 -31.88 -20.48
C LEU A 107 3.67 -31.20 -19.20
N ASP A 108 3.82 -31.93 -18.09
CA ASP A 108 3.68 -31.39 -16.74
C ASP A 108 4.59 -30.14 -16.61
N GLU A 109 4.21 -29.16 -15.79
CA GLU A 109 5.00 -27.95 -15.54
C GLU A 109 6.46 -28.26 -15.13
N GLU A 110 6.70 -29.47 -14.60
CA GLU A 110 8.00 -30.01 -14.21
C GLU A 110 8.95 -30.31 -15.38
N ASP A 111 8.45 -30.45 -16.61
CA ASP A 111 9.23 -30.79 -17.82
C ASP A 111 9.54 -29.57 -18.70
N TRP A 112 9.16 -28.36 -18.27
CA TRP A 112 9.39 -27.13 -19.01
C TRP A 112 10.86 -26.71 -18.99
N ASP A 113 11.36 -26.24 -20.14
CA ASP A 113 12.64 -25.54 -20.17
C ASP A 113 12.53 -24.11 -19.60
N ASP A 114 13.66 -23.51 -19.28
CA ASP A 114 13.71 -22.16 -18.69
C ASP A 114 12.98 -21.11 -19.56
N GLU A 115 13.03 -21.23 -20.90
CA GLU A 115 12.35 -20.28 -21.80
C GLU A 115 10.82 -20.45 -21.77
N GLN A 116 10.34 -21.69 -21.65
CA GLN A 116 8.92 -22.01 -21.55
C GLN A 116 8.35 -21.52 -20.21
N ALA A 117 9.07 -21.74 -19.11
CA ALA A 117 8.70 -21.22 -17.79
C ALA A 117 8.65 -19.69 -17.76
N GLU A 118 9.63 -19.00 -18.36
CA GLU A 118 9.62 -17.54 -18.48
C GLU A 118 8.42 -17.02 -19.29
N ARG A 119 8.12 -17.65 -20.44
CA ARG A 119 6.96 -17.27 -21.27
C ARG A 119 5.63 -17.48 -20.56
N HIS A 120 5.52 -18.53 -19.74
CA HIS A 120 4.32 -18.76 -18.93
C HIS A 120 4.16 -17.67 -17.86
N GLN A 121 5.23 -17.37 -17.11
CA GLN A 121 5.21 -16.32 -16.09
C GLN A 121 4.87 -14.94 -16.67
N ASP A 122 5.44 -14.59 -17.83
CA ASP A 122 5.16 -13.32 -18.51
C ASP A 122 3.70 -13.21 -18.96
N ARG A 123 3.13 -14.31 -19.48
CA ARG A 123 1.71 -14.37 -19.87
C ARG A 123 0.79 -14.25 -18.65
N SER A 124 1.02 -15.06 -17.61
CA SER A 124 0.25 -15.02 -16.36
C SER A 124 0.28 -13.61 -15.72
N ARG A 125 1.46 -12.99 -15.66
CA ARG A 125 1.60 -11.60 -15.19
C ARG A 125 0.84 -10.61 -16.07
N GLY A 126 0.85 -10.81 -17.39
CA GLY A 126 0.08 -10.01 -18.34
C GLY A 126 -1.42 -10.08 -18.07
N THR A 127 -1.95 -11.30 -17.90
CA THR A 127 -3.37 -11.56 -17.61
C THR A 127 -3.78 -10.97 -16.28
N PHE A 128 -3.01 -11.20 -15.21
CA PHE A 128 -3.23 -10.59 -13.90
C PHE A 128 -3.27 -9.05 -13.98
N ALA A 129 -2.29 -8.44 -14.66
CA ALA A 129 -2.25 -6.99 -14.81
C ALA A 129 -3.44 -6.44 -15.61
N ALA A 130 -3.91 -7.16 -16.63
CA ALA A 130 -5.11 -6.79 -17.38
C ALA A 130 -6.37 -6.85 -16.51
N LEU A 131 -6.52 -7.90 -15.69
CA LEU A 131 -7.61 -8.06 -14.74
C LEU A 131 -7.65 -6.92 -13.72
N VAL A 132 -6.50 -6.62 -13.09
CA VAL A 132 -6.38 -5.52 -12.12
C VAL A 132 -6.76 -4.18 -12.77
N ARG A 133 -6.30 -3.90 -13.99
CA ARG A 133 -6.66 -2.68 -14.72
C ARG A 133 -8.16 -2.61 -15.04
N ALA A 134 -8.77 -3.72 -15.43
CA ALA A 134 -10.20 -3.77 -15.71
C ALA A 134 -11.05 -3.50 -14.46
N ILE A 135 -10.68 -4.11 -13.33
CA ILE A 135 -11.33 -3.87 -12.03
C ILE A 135 -11.14 -2.41 -11.60
N ALA A 136 -9.92 -1.89 -11.67
CA ALA A 136 -9.64 -0.49 -11.33
C ALA A 136 -10.41 0.51 -12.22
N ALA A 137 -10.57 0.20 -13.50
CA ALA A 137 -11.38 1.02 -14.41
C ALA A 137 -12.87 0.98 -14.06
N ARG A 138 -13.40 -0.18 -13.63
CA ARG A 138 -14.79 -0.34 -13.20
C ARG A 138 -15.07 0.38 -11.89
N ASP A 139 -14.15 0.29 -10.95
CA ASP A 139 -14.30 0.83 -9.59
C ASP A 139 -13.62 2.21 -9.43
N ARG A 140 -13.42 2.92 -10.55
CA ARG A 140 -12.72 4.22 -10.61
C ARG A 140 -13.28 5.26 -9.64
N ASP A 141 -14.61 5.30 -9.47
CA ASP A 141 -15.27 6.26 -8.59
C ASP A 141 -15.00 5.97 -7.09
N ARG A 142 -14.55 4.76 -6.75
CA ARG A 142 -14.13 4.40 -5.38
C ARG A 142 -12.66 4.74 -5.12
N LEU A 143 -11.87 4.96 -6.18
CA LEU A 143 -10.43 5.20 -6.15
C LEU A 143 -10.06 6.70 -6.10
N ILE A 144 -11.05 7.61 -6.16
CA ILE A 144 -10.89 9.08 -6.08
C ILE A 144 -11.43 9.55 -4.71
#